data_AF-A0A7W9U6T7-F1
#
_entry.id   AF-A0A7W9U6T7-F1
#
_cell.length_a   1.000
_cell.length_b   1.000
_cell.length_c   1.000
_cell.angle_alpha   90.00
_cell.angle_beta   90.00
_cell.angle_gamma   90.00
#
_symmetry.space_group_name_H-M   'P 1'
#
loop_
_entity.id
_entity.type
_entity.pdbx_description
1 polymer ?
#
loop_
_entity_poly.entity_id
_entity_poly.type
_entity_poly.pdbx_seq_one_letter_code
_entity_poly.pdbx_strand_id
1 'polypeptide(L)'
;MIKSIIALAAGALFSVNASAGYVQYDLNGPLSGHVIQHDTDKSIAYFNLDLSIDGVGRPFRMWLAPQAGDGSTQLTYATTSFRGQGPTNFGIYSDFGADQYTSLGVTFSKGINGGFSYVANYTSSIFFIGGFQDFAGQHIGSASVGIVNPRFAAELDELGGYYDTLYTHIIPTFVPEPGSITLLAIGAIGFLSTRRRCQA
;
A
#
# COMPACT_ATOMS: atom_id res chain seq x y z
N MET A 1 -35.33 -31.60 5.64
CA MET A 1 -33.95 -31.79 5.12
C MET A 1 -33.57 -30.78 4.03
N ILE A 2 -34.49 -30.36 3.14
CA ILE A 2 -34.22 -29.32 2.10
C ILE A 2 -33.77 -27.96 2.68
N LYS A 3 -34.32 -27.54 3.83
CA LYS A 3 -33.97 -26.25 4.46
C LYS A 3 -32.51 -26.17 4.94
N SER A 4 -31.92 -27.30 5.28
CA SER A 4 -30.52 -27.40 5.75
C SER A 4 -29.52 -27.27 4.60
N ILE A 5 -29.89 -27.73 3.40
CA ILE A 5 -29.06 -27.65 2.19
C ILE A 5 -29.05 -26.21 1.64
N ILE A 6 -30.18 -25.51 1.71
CA ILE A 6 -30.27 -24.10 1.29
C ILE A 6 -29.45 -23.18 2.21
N ALA A 7 -29.42 -23.45 3.52
CA ALA A 7 -28.59 -22.71 4.47
C ALA A 7 -27.08 -22.96 4.25
N LEU A 8 -26.68 -24.18 3.91
CA LEU A 8 -25.29 -24.53 3.60
C LEU A 8 -24.85 -23.90 2.25
N ALA A 9 -25.73 -23.91 1.24
CA ALA A 9 -25.48 -23.29 -0.05
C ALA A 9 -25.45 -21.76 0.04
N ALA A 10 -26.29 -21.13 0.87
CA ALA A 10 -26.22 -19.70 1.15
C ALA A 10 -24.93 -19.36 1.92
N GLY A 11 -24.56 -20.14 2.93
CA GLY A 11 -23.30 -19.97 3.66
C GLY A 11 -22.07 -20.09 2.74
N ALA A 12 -22.08 -21.06 1.82
CA ALA A 12 -21.05 -21.20 0.81
C ALA A 12 -21.04 -20.02 -0.17
N LEU A 13 -22.20 -19.55 -0.64
CA LEU A 13 -22.31 -18.41 -1.56
C LEU A 13 -21.93 -17.06 -0.93
N PHE A 14 -22.10 -16.91 0.38
CA PHE A 14 -21.61 -15.75 1.13
C PHE A 14 -20.14 -15.88 1.56
N SER A 15 -19.54 -17.08 1.52
CA SER A 15 -18.10 -17.29 1.77
C SER A 15 -17.23 -17.19 0.52
N VAL A 16 -17.79 -17.22 -0.70
CA VAL A 16 -17.00 -17.14 -1.95
C VAL A 16 -16.52 -15.72 -2.32
N ASN A 17 -16.91 -14.68 -1.56
CA ASN A 17 -16.46 -13.31 -1.82
C ASN A 17 -15.34 -12.82 -0.88
N ALA A 18 -14.88 -13.66 0.04
CA ALA A 18 -13.57 -13.48 0.64
C ALA A 18 -12.58 -14.23 -0.26
N SER A 19 -11.81 -13.51 -1.07
CA SER A 19 -10.51 -14.03 -1.53
C SER A 19 -9.73 -14.32 -0.25
N ALA A 20 -9.79 -15.55 0.24
CA ALA A 20 -9.37 -15.94 1.57
C ALA A 20 -7.91 -15.50 1.78
N GLY A 21 -7.68 -14.51 2.65
CA GLY A 21 -6.34 -14.07 2.98
C GLY A 21 -5.89 -12.76 2.34
N TYR A 22 -6.55 -12.20 1.32
CA TYR A 22 -6.02 -11.04 0.58
C TYR A 22 -7.02 -9.90 0.37
N VAL A 23 -6.50 -8.67 0.40
CA VAL A 23 -7.21 -7.44 0.03
C VAL A 23 -6.40 -6.69 -1.01
N GLN A 24 -7.04 -6.31 -2.12
CA GLN A 24 -6.45 -5.42 -3.12
C GLN A 24 -6.83 -3.97 -2.84
N TYR A 25 -5.87 -3.07 -3.01
CA TYR A 25 -6.09 -1.63 -3.06
C TYR A 25 -5.66 -1.11 -4.42
N ASP A 26 -6.61 -0.54 -5.15
CA ASP A 26 -6.39 0.10 -6.45
C ASP A 26 -6.03 1.57 -6.24
N LEU A 27 -4.87 1.99 -6.71
CA LEU A 27 -4.39 3.36 -6.65
C LEU A 27 -4.80 4.09 -7.92
N ASN A 28 -5.34 5.29 -7.74
CA ASN A 28 -5.83 6.14 -8.81
C ASN A 28 -5.19 7.53 -8.71
N GLY A 29 -4.49 7.95 -9.76
CA GLY A 29 -3.78 9.22 -9.82
C GLY A 29 -2.50 9.11 -10.65
N PRO A 30 -1.52 10.01 -10.44
CA PRO A 30 -0.22 9.94 -11.11
C PRO A 30 0.64 8.72 -10.72
N LEU A 31 0.34 8.12 -9.56
CA LEU A 31 0.72 6.76 -9.21
C LEU A 31 -0.54 5.90 -9.35
N SER A 32 -0.55 4.95 -10.27
CA SER A 32 -1.70 4.09 -10.53
C SER A 32 -1.33 2.62 -10.45
N GLY A 33 -2.32 1.74 -10.45
CA GLY A 33 -2.12 0.29 -10.39
C GLY A 33 -2.73 -0.28 -9.11
N HIS A 34 -2.16 -1.36 -8.58
CA HIS A 34 -2.71 -2.01 -7.40
C HIS A 34 -1.65 -2.59 -6.48
N VAL A 35 -2.02 -2.74 -5.21
CA VAL A 35 -1.26 -3.43 -4.18
C VAL A 35 -2.16 -4.47 -3.55
N ILE A 36 -1.66 -5.69 -3.37
CA ILE A 36 -2.35 -6.78 -2.70
C ILE A 36 -1.65 -7.01 -1.38
N GLN A 37 -2.42 -6.97 -0.30
CA GLN A 37 -1.95 -7.22 1.06
C GLN A 37 -2.67 -8.40 1.69
N HIS A 38 -2.02 -9.06 2.63
CA HIS A 38 -2.63 -10.06 3.49
C HIS A 38 -3.68 -9.40 4.40
N ASP A 39 -4.84 -10.04 4.55
CA ASP A 39 -5.92 -9.54 5.40
C ASP A 39 -5.62 -9.70 6.90
N THR A 40 -4.82 -10.71 7.26
CA THR A 40 -4.44 -11.12 8.62
C THR A 40 -3.35 -10.24 9.22
N ASP A 41 -2.19 -10.14 8.58
CA ASP A 41 -1.01 -9.44 9.11
C ASP A 41 -0.70 -8.11 8.39
N LYS A 42 -1.46 -7.77 7.35
CA LYS A 42 -1.33 -6.54 6.54
C LYS A 42 -0.04 -6.44 5.74
N SER A 43 0.79 -7.48 5.70
CA SER A 43 1.97 -7.52 4.84
C SER A 43 1.56 -7.44 3.36
N ILE A 44 2.44 -6.90 2.53
CA ILE A 44 2.17 -6.77 1.09
C ILE A 44 2.61 -8.07 0.40
N ALA A 45 1.64 -8.73 -0.24
CA ALA A 45 1.84 -9.96 -1.00
C ALA A 45 2.32 -9.68 -2.43
N TYR A 46 1.84 -8.58 -3.03
CA TYR A 46 2.16 -8.19 -4.40
C TYR A 46 1.93 -6.69 -4.62
N PHE A 47 2.64 -6.09 -5.58
CA PHE A 47 2.31 -4.77 -6.12
C PHE A 47 2.52 -4.74 -7.63
N ASN A 48 1.75 -3.91 -8.31
CA ASN A 48 1.94 -3.59 -9.72
C ASN A 48 1.52 -2.15 -9.92
N LEU A 49 2.51 -1.27 -10.06
CA LEU A 49 2.33 0.18 -10.01
C LEU A 49 2.90 0.83 -11.26
N ASP A 50 2.22 1.86 -11.74
CA ASP A 50 2.69 2.78 -12.76
C ASP A 50 2.98 4.12 -12.09
N LEU A 51 4.26 4.49 -12.04
CA LEU A 51 4.72 5.77 -11.51
C LEU A 51 5.01 6.74 -12.65
N SER A 52 4.29 7.85 -12.70
CA SER A 52 4.64 8.97 -13.59
C SER A 52 5.84 9.74 -13.01
N ILE A 53 6.89 9.99 -13.79
CA ILE A 53 8.05 10.80 -13.37
C ILE A 53 7.94 12.18 -14.02
N ASP A 54 7.69 13.19 -13.20
CA ASP A 54 7.64 14.58 -13.64
C ASP A 54 9.05 15.13 -13.92
N GLY A 55 9.16 16.12 -14.81
CA GLY A 55 10.40 16.87 -15.05
C GLY A 55 11.31 16.33 -16.16
N VAL A 56 10.98 15.21 -16.81
CA VAL A 56 11.81 14.60 -17.88
C VAL A 56 11.69 15.34 -19.24
N GLY A 57 10.98 16.48 -19.30
CA GLY A 57 10.69 17.20 -20.56
C GLY A 57 9.77 16.46 -21.54
N ARG A 58 9.43 15.20 -21.23
CA ARG A 58 8.48 14.30 -21.90
C ARG A 58 7.83 13.40 -20.84
N PRO A 59 6.61 12.89 -21.03
CA PRO A 59 6.00 11.96 -20.09
C PRO A 59 6.86 10.70 -19.98
N PHE A 60 7.42 10.44 -18.79
CA PHE A 60 8.07 9.16 -18.48
C PHE A 60 7.20 8.42 -17.48
N ARG A 61 6.92 7.15 -17.75
CA ARG A 61 6.19 6.26 -16.85
C ARG A 61 7.06 5.05 -16.56
N MET A 62 7.29 4.81 -15.29
CA MET A 62 7.98 3.62 -14.83
C MET A 62 6.95 2.62 -14.34
N TRP A 63 7.10 1.38 -14.81
CA TRP A 63 6.39 0.24 -14.27
C TRP A 63 7.19 -0.37 -13.10
N LEU A 64 6.53 -0.53 -11.96
CA LEU A 64 7.08 -1.11 -10.74
C LEU A 64 6.27 -2.36 -10.39
N ALA A 65 6.87 -3.52 -10.62
CA ALA A 65 6.38 -4.79 -10.12
C ALA A 65 7.56 -5.57 -9.52
N PRO A 66 7.31 -6.50 -8.59
CA PRO A 66 8.29 -7.43 -8.08
C PRO A 66 9.00 -8.12 -9.25
N GLN A 67 10.32 -8.02 -9.26
CA GLN A 67 11.14 -8.64 -10.30
C GLN A 67 12.51 -8.96 -9.73
N ALA A 68 13.12 -10.01 -10.28
CA ALA A 68 14.50 -10.38 -10.06
C ALA A 68 15.15 -10.78 -11.39
N GLY A 69 16.39 -10.34 -11.60
CA GLY A 69 17.15 -10.57 -12.82
C GLY A 69 18.25 -9.52 -12.98
N ASP A 70 18.21 -8.79 -14.10
CA ASP A 70 19.16 -7.69 -14.38
C ASP A 70 19.02 -6.50 -13.41
N GLY A 71 17.95 -6.49 -12.61
CA GLY A 71 17.78 -5.66 -11.43
C GLY A 71 16.81 -6.33 -10.43
N SER A 72 16.43 -5.58 -9.42
CA SER A 72 15.59 -5.95 -8.31
C SER A 72 14.61 -4.83 -8.00
N THR A 73 13.32 -5.16 -7.95
CA THR A 73 12.29 -4.27 -7.43
C THR A 73 11.66 -4.93 -6.22
N GLN A 74 11.85 -4.33 -5.04
CA GLN A 74 11.48 -4.94 -3.77
C GLN A 74 10.94 -3.92 -2.77
N LEU A 75 10.21 -4.42 -1.77
CA LEU A 75 9.80 -3.61 -0.63
C LEU A 75 11.00 -3.28 0.27
N THR A 76 11.07 -2.03 0.72
CA THR A 76 12.10 -1.56 1.66
C THR A 76 11.57 -1.34 3.06
N TYR A 77 10.27 -1.05 3.18
CA TYR A 77 9.58 -0.96 4.46
C TYR A 77 8.08 -1.19 4.30
N ALA A 78 7.43 -1.52 5.42
CA ALA A 78 5.98 -1.52 5.55
C ALA A 78 5.58 -0.99 6.93
N THR A 79 4.58 -0.11 6.98
CA THR A 79 3.96 0.39 8.21
C THR A 79 2.46 0.52 8.03
N THR A 80 1.69 0.61 9.11
CA THR A 80 0.26 0.88 9.00
C THR A 80 -0.18 1.87 10.06
N SER A 81 -1.04 2.80 9.67
CA SER A 81 -1.73 3.71 10.58
C SER A 81 -3.13 3.22 10.95
N PHE A 82 -3.58 2.11 10.35
CA PHE A 82 -4.93 1.58 10.50
C PHE A 82 -4.90 0.34 11.39
N ARG A 83 -5.56 0.41 12.55
CA ARG A 83 -5.75 -0.75 13.44
C ARG A 83 -6.76 -1.78 12.91
N GLY A 84 -7.52 -1.44 11.87
CA GLY A 84 -8.58 -2.25 11.29
C GLY A 84 -8.44 -2.37 9.78
N GLN A 85 -9.50 -2.04 9.04
CA GLN A 85 -9.45 -2.01 7.58
C GLN A 85 -8.72 -0.75 7.10
N GLY A 86 -7.68 -0.96 6.30
CA GLY A 86 -6.94 0.09 5.62
C GLY A 86 -5.70 -0.45 4.89
N PRO A 87 -5.23 0.29 3.88
CA PRO A 87 -4.02 -0.05 3.15
C PRO A 87 -2.77 0.14 4.02
N THR A 88 -1.82 -0.76 3.89
CA THR A 88 -0.48 -0.65 4.47
C THR A 88 0.33 0.42 3.73
N ASN A 89 1.02 1.29 4.46
CA ASN A 89 2.05 2.19 3.91
C ASN A 89 3.29 1.37 3.57
N PHE A 90 4.00 1.73 2.51
CA PHE A 90 5.15 0.96 2.08
C PHE A 90 6.19 1.79 1.34
N GLY A 91 7.39 1.22 1.27
CA GLY A 91 8.48 1.71 0.43
C GLY A 91 8.86 0.66 -0.60
N ILE A 92 9.23 1.11 -1.79
CA ILE A 92 9.79 0.29 -2.87
C ILE A 92 11.13 0.88 -3.26
N TYR A 93 12.10 -0.01 -3.50
CA TYR A 93 13.30 0.32 -4.22
C TYR A 93 13.39 -0.53 -5.48
N SER A 94 13.76 0.10 -6.59
CA SER A 94 14.02 -0.54 -7.88
C SER A 94 15.38 -0.08 -8.42
N ASP A 95 16.21 -1.01 -8.88
CA ASP A 95 17.47 -0.72 -9.57
C ASP A 95 17.51 -1.22 -11.02
N PHE A 96 16.34 -1.51 -11.63
CA PHE A 96 16.11 -2.05 -12.97
C PHE A 96 17.35 -1.99 -13.91
N GLY A 97 18.06 -3.12 -14.07
CA GLY A 97 19.14 -3.22 -15.05
C GLY A 97 20.40 -2.40 -14.75
N ALA A 98 20.50 -1.77 -13.58
CA ALA A 98 21.43 -0.68 -13.25
C ALA A 98 21.27 0.60 -14.09
N ASP A 99 20.29 0.65 -15.00
CA ASP A 99 19.98 1.81 -15.85
C ASP A 99 19.02 2.78 -15.16
N GLN A 100 18.38 2.35 -14.08
CA GLN A 100 17.44 3.15 -13.32
C GLN A 100 17.48 2.80 -11.84
N TYR A 101 17.57 3.81 -10.98
CA TYR A 101 17.46 3.66 -9.52
C TYR A 101 16.28 4.49 -9.02
N THR A 102 15.23 3.86 -8.51
CA THR A 102 14.07 4.54 -7.95
C THR A 102 13.81 4.12 -6.52
N SER A 103 13.64 5.11 -5.65
CA SER A 103 13.07 4.96 -4.32
C SER A 103 11.68 5.59 -4.30
N LEU A 104 10.68 4.84 -3.87
CA LEU A 104 9.29 5.27 -3.77
C LEU A 104 8.79 5.00 -2.35
N GLY A 105 8.17 5.97 -1.71
CA GLY A 105 7.49 5.82 -0.43
C GLY A 105 6.03 6.25 -0.53
N VAL A 106 5.11 5.35 -0.19
CA VAL A 106 3.66 5.57 -0.22
C VAL A 106 3.10 5.58 1.18
N THR A 107 2.42 6.66 1.54
CA THR A 107 1.71 6.82 2.82
C THR A 107 0.24 7.05 2.56
N PHE A 108 -0.60 6.25 3.18
CA PHE A 108 -2.04 6.34 3.10
C PHE A 108 -2.63 7.10 4.29
N SER A 109 -3.78 7.72 4.05
CA SER A 109 -4.60 8.37 5.05
C SER A 109 -6.07 8.09 4.77
N LYS A 110 -6.89 8.07 5.82
CA LYS A 110 -8.34 7.90 5.67
C LYS A 110 -9.06 9.23 5.83
N GLY A 111 -9.81 9.63 4.81
CA GLY A 111 -10.66 10.80 4.86
C GLY A 111 -11.89 10.58 5.76
N ILE A 112 -12.55 11.68 6.14
CA ILE A 112 -13.75 11.68 7.00
C ILE A 112 -14.88 10.83 6.39
N ASN A 113 -14.96 10.78 5.05
CA ASN A 113 -15.96 10.02 4.31
C ASN A 113 -15.64 8.51 4.23
N GLY A 114 -14.56 8.06 4.87
CA GLY A 114 -14.13 6.67 4.87
C GLY A 114 -13.28 6.25 3.67
N GLY A 115 -13.15 7.09 2.64
CA GLY A 115 -12.26 6.86 1.50
C GLY A 115 -10.79 6.99 1.86
N PHE A 116 -9.92 6.29 1.15
CA PHE A 116 -8.47 6.35 1.33
C PHE A 116 -7.83 7.29 0.30
N SER A 117 -6.88 8.09 0.76
CA SER A 117 -5.98 8.88 -0.06
C SER A 117 -4.55 8.43 0.16
N TYR A 118 -3.67 8.72 -0.79
CA TYR A 118 -2.25 8.46 -0.64
C TYR A 118 -1.42 9.70 -0.97
N VAL A 119 -0.23 9.76 -0.36
CA VAL A 119 0.88 10.61 -0.74
C VAL A 119 2.05 9.71 -1.09
N ALA A 120 2.56 9.83 -2.30
CA ALA A 120 3.67 9.05 -2.83
C ALA A 120 4.85 9.98 -3.11
N ASN A 121 5.94 9.82 -2.37
CA ASN A 121 7.18 10.57 -2.60
C ASN A 121 8.17 9.67 -3.33
N TYR A 122 8.83 10.19 -4.35
CA TYR A 122 9.82 9.41 -5.08
C TYR A 122 11.09 10.21 -5.37
N THR A 123 12.19 9.48 -5.47
CA THR A 123 13.43 9.93 -6.11
C THR A 123 13.81 8.90 -7.17
N SER A 124 14.34 9.34 -8.30
CA SER A 124 14.73 8.46 -9.40
C SER A 124 15.98 8.98 -10.10
N SER A 125 16.95 8.11 -10.36
CA SER A 125 18.09 8.39 -11.23
C SER A 125 17.96 7.50 -12.46
N ILE A 126 17.83 8.10 -13.64
CA ILE A 126 17.52 7.38 -14.88
C ILE A 126 18.63 7.66 -15.89
N PHE A 127 19.18 6.61 -16.50
CA PHE A 127 20.17 6.74 -17.55
C PHE A 127 19.53 7.18 -18.86
N PHE A 128 19.99 8.30 -19.41
CA PHE A 128 19.65 8.77 -20.75
C PHE A 128 20.91 8.89 -21.61
N ILE A 129 20.72 9.18 -22.91
CA ILE A 129 21.82 9.58 -23.78
C ILE A 129 22.50 10.81 -23.16
N GLY A 130 23.75 10.65 -22.71
CA GLY A 130 24.52 11.68 -22.02
C GLY A 130 24.74 11.46 -20.52
N GLY A 131 24.14 10.43 -19.92
CA GLY A 131 24.36 10.03 -18.53
C GLY A 131 23.09 9.97 -17.68
N PHE A 132 23.28 9.77 -16.38
CA PHE A 132 22.19 9.77 -15.40
C PHE A 132 21.60 11.16 -15.21
N GLN A 133 20.28 11.20 -15.06
CA GLN A 133 19.53 12.38 -14.65
C GLN A 133 18.69 12.05 -13.43
N ASP A 134 18.67 12.97 -12.46
CA ASP A 134 17.97 12.79 -11.20
C ASP A 134 16.63 13.54 -11.21
N PHE A 135 15.60 12.86 -10.70
CA PHE A 135 14.24 13.35 -10.58
C PHE A 135 13.75 13.11 -9.16
N ALA A 136 12.92 14.02 -8.67
CA ALA A 136 12.21 13.84 -7.42
C ALA A 136 10.82 14.47 -7.55
N GLY A 137 9.85 13.90 -6.86
CA GLY A 137 8.49 14.40 -6.92
C GLY A 137 7.61 13.83 -5.83
N GLN A 138 6.41 14.41 -5.76
CA GLN A 138 5.36 13.98 -4.86
C GLN A 138 4.06 13.88 -5.65
N HIS A 139 3.41 12.73 -5.53
CA HIS A 139 2.09 12.46 -6.09
C HIS A 139 1.06 12.32 -4.99
N ILE A 140 -0.14 12.81 -5.28
CA ILE A 140 -1.30 12.67 -4.42
C ILE A 140 -2.40 12.02 -5.25
N GLY A 141 -3.11 11.07 -4.66
CA GLY A 141 -4.23 10.42 -5.31
C GLY A 141 -5.13 9.70 -4.30
N SER A 142 -5.98 8.83 -4.83
CA SER A 142 -6.93 8.05 -4.04
C SER A 142 -6.62 6.56 -4.12
N ALA A 143 -7.07 5.83 -3.10
CA ALA A 143 -7.04 4.38 -3.07
C ALA A 143 -8.44 3.83 -2.77
N SER A 144 -8.82 2.78 -3.49
CA SER A 144 -10.10 2.08 -3.30
C SER A 144 -9.87 0.60 -3.13
N VAL A 145 -10.77 -0.08 -2.42
CA VAL A 145 -10.74 -1.54 -2.33
C VAL A 145 -11.10 -2.12 -3.69
N GLY A 146 -10.21 -2.96 -4.20
CA GLY A 146 -10.36 -3.67 -5.48
C GLY A 146 -10.85 -5.10 -5.31
N ILE A 147 -10.92 -5.83 -6.43
CA ILE A 147 -11.24 -7.25 -6.47
C ILE A 147 -9.97 -8.03 -6.81
N VAL A 148 -9.53 -8.88 -5.89
CA VAL A 148 -8.43 -9.82 -6.15
C VAL A 148 -8.93 -10.88 -7.13
N ASN A 149 -8.21 -11.11 -8.22
CA ASN A 149 -8.53 -12.20 -9.14
C ASN A 149 -8.36 -13.55 -8.41
N PRO A 150 -9.39 -14.42 -8.35
CA PRO A 150 -9.30 -15.68 -7.60
C PRO A 150 -8.19 -16.61 -8.09
N ARG A 151 -7.86 -16.60 -9.39
CA ARG A 151 -6.76 -17.38 -9.94
C ARG A 151 -5.40 -16.84 -9.47
N PHE A 152 -5.27 -15.52 -9.36
CA PHE A 152 -4.05 -14.90 -8.87
C PHE A 152 -3.89 -15.10 -7.35
N ALA A 153 -4.98 -15.07 -6.59
CA ALA A 153 -4.94 -15.44 -5.17
C ALA A 153 -4.45 -16.88 -4.97
N ALA A 154 -4.95 -17.83 -5.77
CA ALA A 154 -4.47 -19.21 -5.72
C ALA A 154 -2.99 -19.34 -6.09
N GLU A 155 -2.51 -18.56 -7.06
CA GLU A 155 -1.09 -18.50 -7.42
C GLU A 155 -0.23 -17.94 -6.26
N LEU A 156 -0.68 -16.89 -5.58
CA LEU A 156 -0.02 -16.38 -4.39
C LEU A 156 0.05 -17.46 -3.30
N ASP A 157 -1.03 -18.20 -3.06
CA ASP A 157 -1.06 -19.29 -2.09
C ASP A 157 -0.08 -20.42 -2.45
N GLU A 158 0.00 -20.80 -3.73
CA GLU A 158 0.97 -21.80 -4.22
C GLU A 158 2.43 -21.34 -4.01
N LEU A 159 2.68 -20.03 -4.05
CA LEU A 159 3.99 -19.41 -3.82
C LEU A 159 4.28 -19.11 -2.33
N GLY A 160 3.44 -19.59 -1.41
CA GLY A 160 3.63 -19.38 0.03
C GLY A 160 3.15 -18.02 0.54
N GLY A 161 2.25 -17.38 -0.22
CA GLY A 161 1.58 -16.13 0.12
C GLY A 161 2.16 -14.88 -0.52
N TYR A 162 3.21 -15.00 -1.33
CA TYR A 162 3.95 -13.87 -1.89
C TYR A 162 4.31 -14.15 -3.33
N TYR A 163 4.24 -13.14 -4.18
CA TYR A 163 4.61 -13.27 -5.58
C TYR A 163 6.13 -13.30 -5.69
N ASP A 164 6.69 -14.48 -5.94
CA ASP A 164 8.13 -14.77 -6.02
C ASP A 164 8.83 -14.98 -4.66
N THR A 165 9.72 -15.97 -4.62
CA THR A 165 10.56 -16.37 -3.48
C THR A 165 11.56 -15.30 -3.02
N LEU A 166 11.67 -14.22 -3.79
CA LEU A 166 12.59 -13.10 -3.56
C LEU A 166 11.92 -11.90 -2.88
N TYR A 167 10.65 -12.03 -2.52
CA TYR A 167 9.98 -11.05 -1.68
C TYR A 167 10.58 -11.01 -0.28
N THR A 168 11.06 -9.82 0.11
CA THR A 168 11.25 -9.58 1.54
C THR A 168 9.87 -9.43 2.17
N HIS A 169 9.44 -10.46 2.91
CA HIS A 169 8.25 -10.39 3.73
C HIS A 169 8.48 -9.39 4.87
N ILE A 170 7.75 -8.27 4.84
CA ILE A 170 7.79 -7.24 5.88
C ILE A 170 6.41 -7.15 6.54
N ILE A 171 6.34 -7.59 7.80
CA ILE A 171 5.15 -7.39 8.64
C ILE A 171 5.10 -5.90 9.02
N PRO A 172 4.00 -5.18 8.72
CA PRO A 172 3.93 -3.75 9.00
C PRO A 172 3.97 -3.43 10.49
N THR A 173 4.75 -2.42 10.86
CA THR A 173 4.70 -1.86 12.21
C THR A 173 3.62 -0.78 12.31
N PHE A 174 2.91 -0.73 13.44
CA PHE A 174 1.85 0.26 13.66
C PHE A 174 2.46 1.64 13.95
N VAL A 175 2.09 2.65 13.15
CA VAL A 175 2.50 4.05 13.29
C VAL A 175 1.24 4.93 13.30
N PRO A 176 0.88 5.59 14.43
CA PRO A 176 -0.33 6.42 14.49
C PRO A 176 -0.37 7.50 13.41
N GLU A 177 -1.55 7.79 12.87
CA GLU A 177 -1.70 8.92 11.95
C GLU A 177 -1.26 10.23 12.64
N PRO A 178 -0.54 11.13 11.95
CA PRO A 178 -0.12 12.41 12.52
C PRO A 178 -1.26 13.21 13.16
N GLY A 179 -2.45 13.20 12.55
CA GLY A 179 -3.64 13.87 13.10
C GLY A 179 -4.13 13.29 14.43
N SER A 180 -3.97 11.98 14.65
CA SER A 180 -4.34 11.32 15.90
C SER A 180 -3.44 11.75 17.06
N ILE A 181 -2.14 11.97 16.79
CA ILE A 181 -1.18 12.45 17.79
C ILE A 181 -1.49 13.90 18.17
N THR A 182 -1.81 14.74 17.19
CA THR A 182 -2.20 16.14 17.44
C THR A 182 -3.48 16.24 18.26
N LEU A 183 -4.50 15.44 17.94
CA LEU A 183 -5.75 15.40 18.71
C LEU A 183 -5.53 14.90 20.14
N LEU A 184 -4.69 13.88 20.33
CA LEU A 184 -4.32 13.40 21.66
C LEU A 184 -3.59 14.49 22.47
N ALA A 185 -2.64 15.20 21.86
CA ALA A 185 -1.90 16.28 22.50
C ALA A 185 -2.81 17.45 22.89
N ILE A 186 -3.72 17.87 22.00
CA ILE A 186 -4.71 18.93 22.30
C ILE A 186 -5.66 18.47 23.41
N GLY A 187 -6.15 17.22 23.36
CA GLY A 187 -7.00 16.65 24.39
C GLY A 187 -6.32 16.61 25.76
N ALA A 188 -5.04 16.23 25.82
CA ALA A 188 -4.25 16.22 27.05
C ALA A 188 -4.06 17.63 27.63
N ILE A 189 -3.80 18.63 26.79
CA ILE A 189 -3.69 20.04 27.22
C ILE A 189 -5.05 20.56 27.71
N GLY A 190 -6.14 20.22 27.04
CA GLY A 190 -7.51 20.57 27.47
C GLY A 190 -7.90 19.94 28.82
N PHE A 191 -7.49 18.70 29.07
CA PHE A 191 -7.75 18.01 30.34
C PHE A 191 -6.92 18.59 31.50
N LEU A 192 -5.65 18.94 31.24
CA LEU A 192 -4.79 19.57 32.26
C LEU A 192 -5.25 20.99 32.61
N SER A 193 -5.76 21.75 31.65
CA SER A 193 -6.27 23.11 31.87
C SER A 193 -7.61 23.13 32.61
N THR A 194 -8.50 22.17 32.37
CA THR A 194 -9.76 22.01 33.14
C THR A 194 -9.51 21.53 34.57
N ARG A 195 -8.55 20.60 34.79
CA ARG A 195 -8.17 20.17 36.14
C ARG A 195 -7.63 21.30 37.01
N ARG A 196 -6.88 22.25 36.41
CA ARG A 196 -6.40 23.45 37.11
C ARG A 196 -7.51 24.43 37.50
N ARG A 197 -8.62 24.48 36.75
CA ARG A 197 -9.78 25.33 37.08
C ARG A 197 -10.69 24.74 38.15
N CYS A 198 -10.69 23.43 38.37
CA CYS A 198 -11.46 22.80 39.45
C CYS A 198 -10.70 22.75 40.80
N GLN A 199 -9.42 23.15 40.82
CA GLN A 199 -8.58 23.19 42.03
C GLN A 199 -8.20 24.61 42.48
N ALA A 200 -8.71 25.64 41.80
CA ALA A 200 -8.64 27.04 42.19
C ALA A 200 -10.01 27.49 42.69
#